data_AF-A0A254UPD4-F1
#
_entry.id   AF-A0A254UPD4-F1
#
_cell.length_a   1.000
_cell.length_b   1.000
_cell.length_c   1.000
_cell.angle_alpha   90.00
_cell.angle_beta   90.00
_cell.angle_gamma   90.00
#
_symmetry.space_group_name_H-M   'P 1'
#
loop_
_entity.id
_entity.type
_entity.pdbx_description
1 polymer ?
#
loop_
_entity_poly.entity_id
_entity_poly.type
_entity_poly.pdbx_seq_one_letter_code
_entity_poly.pdbx_strand_id
1 'polypeptide(L)'
;MIETFTALLFTHTLTDFAFQSDRMAHRKAKREITAFASHLAILLGLSAVALLQFSTGFLIALALVFASHLLIDFAKSFAPPTLKSFVFDQAAHLIAYAFIAAWFSDLWAQALWSDHKWIPGVYDLIAGSFITVRAGGFAIERLLTNSGFGQESASAPAGGELIGLLERSLIFILILANQPSAIGFLIVAKVWRFDALSKSDTQLKSEYVIIGTLASFGWALAASYATLALLGHLPPLGILPVPD
;
A
#
# COMPACT_ATOMS: atom_id res chain seq x y z
N MET A 1 11.00 -17.90 4.80
CA MET A 1 10.80 -16.70 5.66
C MET A 1 10.35 -15.51 4.81
N ILE A 2 11.14 -15.11 3.81
CA ILE A 2 10.81 -13.94 2.98
C ILE A 2 9.53 -14.15 2.18
N GLU A 3 9.30 -15.35 1.67
CA GLU A 3 8.10 -15.73 0.92
C GLU A 3 6.85 -15.69 1.80
N THR A 4 6.97 -16.15 3.05
CA THR A 4 5.91 -16.03 4.07
C THR A 4 5.59 -14.56 4.34
N PHE A 5 6.61 -13.72 4.54
CA PHE A 5 6.42 -12.29 4.74
C PHE A 5 5.72 -11.64 3.54
N THR A 6 6.16 -11.95 2.32
CA THR A 6 5.55 -11.44 1.09
C THR A 6 4.09 -11.89 0.94
N ALA A 7 3.76 -13.14 1.29
CA ALA A 7 2.38 -13.62 1.27
C ALA A 7 1.50 -12.85 2.28
N LEU A 8 1.99 -12.60 3.49
CA LEU A 8 1.27 -11.81 4.49
C LEU A 8 1.15 -10.32 4.11
N LEU A 9 2.21 -9.76 3.51
CA LEU A 9 2.19 -8.39 2.97
C LEU A 9 1.13 -8.26 1.88
N PHE A 10 1.04 -9.25 0.98
CA PHE A 10 0.04 -9.31 -0.08
C PHE A 10 -1.38 -9.37 0.47
N THR A 11 -1.65 -10.24 1.44
CA THR A 11 -3.00 -10.41 1.99
C THR A 11 -3.43 -9.19 2.80
N HIS A 12 -2.52 -8.59 3.57
CA HIS A 12 -2.74 -7.31 4.23
C HIS A 12 -3.08 -6.21 3.25
N THR A 13 -2.25 -6.05 2.21
CA THR A 13 -2.40 -4.98 1.22
C THR A 13 -3.74 -5.09 0.49
N LEU A 14 -4.14 -6.29 0.07
CA LEU A 14 -5.44 -6.51 -0.53
C LEU A 14 -6.57 -6.21 0.46
N THR A 15 -6.45 -6.64 1.71
CA THR A 15 -7.47 -6.40 2.75
C THR A 15 -7.67 -4.90 2.97
N ASP A 16 -6.58 -4.14 3.15
CA ASP A 16 -6.61 -2.74 3.56
C ASP A 16 -6.84 -1.75 2.44
N PHE A 17 -6.38 -2.06 1.22
CA PHE A 17 -6.35 -1.12 0.11
C PHE A 17 -7.19 -1.54 -1.10
N ALA A 18 -7.54 -2.84 -1.22
CA ALA A 18 -8.40 -3.32 -2.30
C ALA A 18 -9.84 -3.57 -1.83
N PHE A 19 -10.00 -4.28 -0.70
CA PHE A 19 -11.32 -4.72 -0.22
C PHE A 19 -11.92 -3.84 0.87
N GLN A 20 -11.12 -3.03 1.55
CA GLN A 20 -11.64 -2.08 2.52
C GLN A 20 -12.27 -0.86 1.84
N SER A 21 -13.59 -0.74 1.99
CA SER A 21 -14.34 0.43 1.53
C SER A 21 -14.32 1.57 2.54
N ASP A 22 -14.56 2.80 2.07
CA ASP A 22 -14.68 3.98 2.93
C ASP A 22 -15.75 3.80 4.01
N ARG A 23 -16.87 3.16 3.66
CA ARG A 23 -17.94 2.84 4.61
C ARG A 23 -17.43 1.94 5.74
N MET A 24 -16.64 0.92 5.42
CA MET A 24 -16.08 0.03 6.44
C MET A 24 -15.08 0.77 7.32
N ALA A 25 -14.20 1.58 6.73
CA ALA A 25 -13.25 2.41 7.48
C ALA A 25 -13.95 3.37 8.45
N HIS A 26 -15.02 4.06 8.01
CA HIS A 26 -15.81 4.93 8.87
C HIS A 26 -16.49 4.19 10.03
N ARG A 27 -17.00 2.96 9.78
CA ARG A 27 -17.60 2.12 10.82
C ARG A 27 -16.56 1.59 11.81
N LYS A 28 -15.35 1.25 11.35
CA LYS A 28 -14.20 0.92 12.22
C LYS A 28 -13.80 2.10 13.12
N ALA A 29 -13.78 3.33 12.58
CA ALA A 29 -13.53 4.54 13.37
C ALA A 29 -14.60 4.78 14.47
N LYS A 30 -15.84 4.34 14.24
CA LYS A 30 -16.92 4.30 15.24
C LYS A 30 -16.87 3.09 16.17
N ARG A 31 -15.86 2.21 16.03
CA ARG A 31 -15.66 0.99 16.81
C ARG A 31 -16.78 -0.04 16.66
N GLU A 32 -17.43 -0.09 15.50
CA GLU A 32 -18.48 -1.08 15.22
C GLU A 32 -17.88 -2.47 15.01
N ILE A 33 -18.20 -3.42 15.91
CA ILE A 33 -17.66 -4.79 15.90
C ILE A 33 -17.86 -5.49 14.55
N THR A 34 -19.01 -5.29 13.90
CA THR A 34 -19.30 -5.95 12.62
C THR A 34 -18.38 -5.49 11.49
N ALA A 35 -17.88 -4.26 11.53
CA ALA A 35 -16.91 -3.76 10.55
C ALA A 35 -15.53 -4.40 10.74
N PHE A 36 -15.08 -4.53 11.99
CA PHE A 36 -13.86 -5.28 12.32
C PHE A 36 -13.99 -6.75 11.93
N ALA A 37 -15.10 -7.40 12.27
CA ALA A 37 -15.35 -8.80 11.94
C ALA A 37 -15.33 -9.05 10.43
N SER A 38 -16.01 -8.22 9.63
CA SER A 38 -15.99 -8.36 8.16
C SER A 38 -14.59 -8.16 7.58
N HIS A 39 -13.84 -7.19 8.10
CA HIS A 39 -12.48 -6.91 7.64
C HIS A 39 -11.52 -8.05 7.96
N LEU A 40 -11.56 -8.56 9.20
CA LEU A 40 -10.75 -9.69 9.66
C LEU A 40 -11.12 -10.99 8.95
N ALA A 41 -12.39 -11.20 8.60
CA ALA A 41 -12.81 -12.35 7.80
C ALA A 41 -12.18 -12.33 6.40
N ILE A 42 -12.11 -11.15 5.76
CA ILE A 42 -11.41 -10.98 4.48
C ILE A 42 -9.92 -11.27 4.65
N LEU A 43 -9.28 -10.69 5.66
CA LEU A 43 -7.85 -10.90 5.94
C LEU A 43 -7.53 -12.38 6.17
N LEU A 44 -8.31 -13.06 7.01
CA LEU A 44 -8.14 -14.48 7.31
C LEU A 44 -8.39 -15.36 6.09
N GLY A 45 -9.44 -15.08 5.31
CA GLY A 45 -9.72 -15.82 4.09
C GLY A 45 -8.58 -15.69 3.08
N LEU A 46 -8.10 -14.46 2.83
CA LEU A 46 -6.98 -14.22 1.93
C LEU A 46 -5.69 -14.86 2.44
N SER A 47 -5.40 -14.75 3.74
CA SER A 47 -4.19 -15.35 4.34
C SER A 47 -4.22 -16.87 4.34
N ALA A 48 -5.39 -17.46 4.59
CA ALA A 48 -5.57 -18.91 4.53
C ALA A 48 -5.41 -19.44 3.10
N VAL A 49 -5.93 -18.70 2.11
CA VAL A 49 -5.69 -19.03 0.70
C VAL A 49 -4.22 -18.84 0.38
N ALA A 50 -3.60 -17.67 0.59
CA ALA A 50 -2.22 -17.38 0.19
C ALA A 50 -1.17 -18.36 0.72
N LEU A 51 -1.41 -18.95 1.91
CA LEU A 51 -0.52 -19.90 2.59
C LEU A 51 -1.08 -21.34 2.64
N LEU A 52 -2.05 -21.67 1.78
CA LEU A 52 -2.90 -22.86 1.80
C LEU A 52 -2.20 -24.14 2.30
N GLN A 53 -2.42 -24.47 3.58
CA GLN A 53 -1.94 -25.66 4.27
C GLN A 53 -2.77 -25.93 5.53
N PHE A 54 -2.50 -27.03 6.25
CA PHE A 54 -3.26 -27.41 7.44
C PHE A 54 -2.39 -27.91 8.61
N SER A 55 -1.24 -27.27 8.83
CA SER A 55 -0.37 -27.55 9.98
C SER A 55 -0.82 -26.82 11.26
N THR A 56 -0.42 -27.33 12.43
CA THR A 56 -0.63 -26.61 13.70
C THR A 56 0.05 -25.25 13.70
N GLY A 57 1.26 -25.15 13.12
CA GLY A 57 1.99 -23.90 12.96
C GLY A 57 1.21 -22.87 12.14
N PHE A 58 0.57 -23.31 11.06
CA PHE A 58 -0.30 -22.46 10.24
C PHE A 58 -1.51 -21.93 11.00
N LEU A 59 -2.21 -22.76 11.78
CA LEU A 59 -3.36 -22.30 12.57
C LEU A 59 -2.93 -21.28 13.63
N ILE A 60 -1.78 -21.49 14.29
CA ILE A 60 -1.23 -20.53 15.25
C ILE A 60 -0.85 -19.22 14.54
N ALA A 61 -0.19 -19.29 13.39
CA ALA A 61 0.19 -18.11 12.62
C ALA A 61 -1.04 -17.31 12.17
N LEU A 62 -2.11 -17.96 11.67
CA LEU A 62 -3.37 -17.29 11.35
C LEU A 62 -4.00 -16.61 12.57
N ALA A 63 -3.99 -17.27 13.73
CA ALA A 63 -4.48 -16.67 14.96
C ALA A 63 -3.67 -15.44 15.38
N LEU A 64 -2.35 -15.45 15.19
CA LEU A 64 -1.49 -14.30 15.45
C LEU A 64 -1.69 -13.17 14.44
N VAL A 65 -1.89 -13.49 13.14
CA VAL A 65 -2.27 -12.51 12.11
C VAL A 65 -3.58 -11.83 12.49
N PHE A 66 -4.59 -12.61 12.87
CA PHE A 66 -5.88 -12.09 13.33
C PHE A 66 -5.73 -11.18 14.56
N ALA A 67 -5.06 -11.67 15.60
CA ALA A 67 -4.93 -10.96 16.87
C ALA A 67 -4.13 -9.66 16.71
N SER A 68 -2.98 -9.72 16.03
CA SER A 68 -2.15 -8.54 15.79
C SER A 68 -2.90 -7.48 14.98
N HIS A 69 -3.53 -7.86 13.87
CA HIS A 69 -4.26 -6.93 13.02
C HIS A 69 -5.46 -6.30 13.76
N LEU A 70 -6.26 -7.10 14.48
CA LEU A 70 -7.36 -6.59 15.31
C LEU A 70 -6.86 -5.58 16.36
N LEU A 71 -5.77 -5.91 17.07
CA LEU A 71 -5.22 -5.04 18.10
C LEU A 71 -4.71 -3.71 17.52
N ILE A 72 -3.98 -3.77 16.39
CA ILE A 72 -3.44 -2.58 15.73
C ILE A 72 -4.58 -1.70 15.21
N ASP A 73 -5.53 -2.26 14.47
CA ASP A 73 -6.68 -1.52 13.96
C ASP A 73 -7.55 -0.92 15.07
N PHE A 74 -7.75 -1.67 16.15
CA PHE A 74 -8.52 -1.19 17.29
C PHE A 74 -7.80 -0.03 17.98
N ALA A 75 -6.49 -0.13 18.19
CA ALA A 75 -5.68 0.98 18.72
C ALA A 75 -5.72 2.19 17.78
N LYS A 76 -5.59 1.99 16.47
CA LYS A 76 -5.71 3.03 15.44
C LYS A 76 -7.06 3.74 15.49
N SER A 77 -8.14 3.06 15.86
CA SER A 77 -9.49 3.68 15.95
C SER A 77 -9.59 4.80 17.00
N PHE A 78 -8.62 4.92 17.91
CA PHE A 78 -8.49 6.01 18.88
C PHE A 78 -7.53 7.12 18.43
N ALA A 79 -6.78 6.90 17.34
CA ALA A 79 -5.81 7.86 16.82
C ALA A 79 -6.46 8.89 15.88
N PRO A 80 -5.93 10.12 15.80
CA PRO A 80 -6.42 11.10 14.83
C PRO A 80 -6.07 10.67 13.39
N PRO A 81 -6.88 11.03 12.37
CA PRO A 81 -6.72 10.58 10.99
C PRO A 81 -5.60 11.35 10.25
N THR A 82 -4.38 11.31 10.77
CA THR A 82 -3.21 12.04 10.23
C THR A 82 -2.30 11.12 9.42
N LEU A 83 -1.40 11.70 8.62
CA LEU A 83 -0.35 10.93 7.94
C LEU A 83 0.52 10.16 8.95
N LYS A 84 0.85 10.75 10.09
CA LYS A 84 1.64 10.10 11.14
C LYS A 84 0.96 8.83 11.64
N SER A 85 -0.33 8.93 12.00
CA SER A 85 -1.11 7.77 12.45
C SER A 85 -1.20 6.69 11.37
N PHE A 86 -1.34 7.08 10.10
CA PHE A 86 -1.31 6.13 8.98
C PHE A 86 0.04 5.41 8.85
N VAL A 87 1.16 6.15 8.90
CA VAL A 87 2.50 5.55 8.80
C VAL A 87 2.79 4.63 9.98
N PHE A 88 2.45 5.02 11.20
CA PHE A 88 2.62 4.16 12.38
C PHE A 88 1.76 2.90 12.31
N ASP A 89 0.54 3.02 11.81
CA ASP A 89 -0.35 1.89 11.60
C ASP A 89 0.21 0.89 10.58
N GLN A 90 0.66 1.35 9.40
CA GLN A 90 1.30 0.47 8.43
C GLN A 90 2.59 -0.15 8.99
N ALA A 91 3.42 0.61 9.70
CA ALA A 91 4.65 0.10 10.30
C ALA A 91 4.38 -0.99 11.35
N ALA A 92 3.36 -0.82 12.20
CA ALA A 92 2.98 -1.82 13.19
C ALA A 92 2.55 -3.14 12.53
N HIS A 93 1.76 -3.08 11.45
CA HIS A 93 1.37 -4.26 10.68
C HIS A 93 2.58 -4.95 10.04
N LEU A 94 3.48 -4.19 9.40
CA LEU A 94 4.69 -4.75 8.78
C LEU A 94 5.61 -5.43 9.81
N ILE A 95 5.78 -4.81 10.99
CA ILE A 95 6.57 -5.40 12.08
C ILE A 95 5.92 -6.70 12.58
N ALA A 96 4.60 -6.71 12.76
CA ALA A 96 3.88 -7.91 13.18
C ALA A 96 4.04 -9.05 12.15
N TYR A 97 3.90 -8.77 10.85
CA TYR A 97 4.07 -9.78 9.81
C TYR A 97 5.52 -10.23 9.66
N ALA A 98 6.50 -9.32 9.82
CA ALA A 98 7.90 -9.70 9.83
C ALA A 98 8.21 -10.64 11.01
N PHE A 99 7.68 -10.36 12.20
CA PHE A 99 7.83 -11.22 13.37
C PHE A 99 7.18 -12.60 13.16
N ILE A 100 5.94 -12.63 12.65
CA ILE A 100 5.23 -13.89 12.37
C ILE A 100 5.98 -14.69 11.30
N ALA A 101 6.43 -14.06 10.22
CA ALA A 101 7.17 -14.73 9.15
C ALA A 101 8.54 -15.25 9.62
N ALA A 102 9.21 -14.56 10.54
CA ALA A 102 10.45 -15.01 11.14
C ALA A 102 10.23 -16.20 12.09
N TRP A 103 9.19 -16.13 12.92
CA TRP A 103 8.87 -17.18 13.89
C TRP A 103 8.35 -18.47 13.23
N PHE A 104 7.60 -18.33 12.13
CA PHE A 104 7.03 -19.42 11.34
C PHE A 104 7.66 -19.44 9.93
N SER A 105 8.99 -19.60 9.90
CA SER A 105 9.82 -19.41 8.70
C SER A 105 9.54 -20.38 7.55
N ASP A 106 8.87 -21.50 7.84
CA ASP A 106 8.57 -22.61 6.95
C ASP A 106 7.11 -22.64 6.46
N LEU A 107 6.26 -21.68 6.85
CA LEU A 107 4.87 -21.62 6.38
C LEU A 107 4.76 -21.66 4.87
N TRP A 108 5.52 -20.82 4.16
CA TRP A 108 5.51 -20.88 2.70
C TRP A 108 5.95 -22.24 2.16
N ALA A 109 6.99 -22.85 2.75
CA ALA A 109 7.52 -24.14 2.29
C ALA A 109 6.49 -25.28 2.41
N GLN A 110 5.61 -25.19 3.40
CA GLN A 110 4.53 -26.16 3.65
C GLN A 110 3.23 -25.85 2.86
N ALA A 111 3.14 -24.72 2.16
CA ALA A 111 1.97 -24.38 1.35
C ALA A 111 1.81 -25.35 0.16
N LEU A 112 0.57 -25.64 -0.24
CA LEU A 112 0.25 -26.60 -1.30
C LEU A 112 0.94 -26.28 -2.65
N TRP A 113 1.19 -24.99 -2.91
CA TRP A 113 1.81 -24.50 -4.13
C TRP A 113 3.23 -23.98 -3.91
N SER A 114 3.91 -24.39 -2.85
CA SER A 114 5.27 -23.93 -2.52
C SER A 114 6.32 -24.26 -3.59
N ASP A 115 6.03 -25.24 -4.46
CA ASP A 115 6.85 -25.59 -5.62
C ASP A 115 6.80 -24.55 -6.74
N HIS A 116 5.74 -23.73 -6.80
CA HIS A 116 5.62 -22.64 -7.75
C HIS A 116 6.38 -21.41 -7.26
N LYS A 117 7.70 -21.42 -7.48
CA LYS A 117 8.64 -20.38 -7.00
C LYS A 117 8.34 -18.95 -7.49
N TRP A 118 7.55 -18.79 -8.55
CA TRP A 118 7.14 -17.49 -9.08
C TRP A 118 6.00 -16.83 -8.30
N ILE A 119 5.21 -17.59 -7.50
CA ILE A 119 4.03 -17.03 -6.83
C ILE A 119 4.38 -15.90 -5.84
N PRO A 120 5.41 -16.02 -4.98
CA PRO A 120 5.79 -14.92 -4.08
C PRO A 120 6.15 -13.64 -4.83
N GLY A 121 6.83 -13.74 -5.98
CA GLY A 121 7.14 -12.57 -6.79
C GLY A 121 5.89 -11.89 -7.36
N VAL A 122 4.87 -12.68 -7.77
CA VAL A 122 3.58 -12.13 -8.19
C VAL A 122 2.84 -11.48 -7.02
N TYR A 123 2.87 -12.08 -5.83
CA TYR A 123 2.31 -11.49 -4.62
C TYR A 123 2.96 -10.14 -4.31
N ASP A 124 4.28 -10.04 -4.41
CA ASP A 124 5.00 -8.77 -4.22
C ASP A 124 4.63 -7.73 -5.26
N LEU A 125 4.56 -8.08 -6.55
CA LEU A 125 4.15 -7.15 -7.61
C LEU A 125 2.73 -6.60 -7.38
N ILE A 126 1.79 -7.46 -6.99
CA ILE A 126 0.43 -7.03 -6.67
C ILE A 126 0.45 -6.13 -5.43
N ALA A 127 1.11 -6.56 -4.35
CA ALA A 127 1.21 -5.77 -3.12
C ALA A 127 1.84 -4.39 -3.37
N GLY A 128 2.99 -4.37 -4.04
CA GLY A 128 3.72 -3.18 -4.46
C GLY A 128 2.87 -2.21 -5.27
N SER A 129 2.06 -2.72 -6.20
CA SER A 129 1.16 -1.86 -7.01
C SER A 129 0.11 -1.16 -6.13
N PHE A 130 -0.53 -1.86 -5.20
CA PHE A 130 -1.53 -1.28 -4.30
C PHE A 130 -0.90 -0.33 -3.27
N ILE A 131 0.28 -0.66 -2.72
CA ILE A 131 1.02 0.22 -1.81
C ILE A 131 1.43 1.51 -2.54
N THR A 132 1.95 1.39 -3.76
CA THR A 132 2.35 2.54 -4.56
C THR A 132 1.17 3.42 -4.91
N VAL A 133 0.08 2.82 -5.41
CA VAL A 133 -1.02 3.58 -6.03
C VAL A 133 -2.09 3.99 -5.02
N ARG A 134 -2.64 3.02 -4.28
CA ARG A 134 -3.78 3.21 -3.36
C ARG A 134 -3.33 3.73 -2.01
N ALA A 135 -2.39 3.05 -1.35
CA ALA A 135 -1.86 3.50 -0.06
C ALA A 135 -1.19 4.88 -0.19
N GLY A 136 -0.52 5.14 -1.31
CA GLY A 136 -0.01 6.47 -1.66
C GLY A 136 -1.10 7.52 -1.75
N GLY A 137 -2.23 7.24 -2.39
CA GLY A 137 -3.38 8.15 -2.42
C GLY A 137 -3.85 8.54 -1.02
N PHE A 138 -4.06 7.53 -0.16
CA PHE A 138 -4.45 7.72 1.23
C PHE A 138 -3.44 8.49 2.08
N ALA A 139 -2.13 8.31 1.83
CA ALA A 139 -1.06 9.04 2.51
C ALA A 139 -1.08 10.53 2.10
N ILE A 140 -1.18 10.81 0.81
CA ILE A 140 -1.20 12.18 0.28
C ILE A 140 -2.45 12.93 0.71
N GLU A 141 -3.62 12.28 0.68
CA GLU A 141 -4.86 12.88 1.19
C GLU A 141 -4.71 13.33 2.66
N ARG A 142 -4.16 12.46 3.52
CA ARG A 142 -3.95 12.76 4.96
C ARG A 142 -2.88 13.82 5.19
N LEU A 143 -1.84 13.86 4.37
CA LEU A 143 -0.81 14.91 4.41
C LEU A 143 -1.44 16.27 4.16
N LEU A 144 -2.22 16.37 3.09
CA LEU A 144 -2.79 17.60 2.58
C LEU A 144 -3.94 18.12 3.45
N THR A 145 -4.76 17.22 4.00
CA THR A 145 -5.87 17.59 4.91
C THR A 145 -5.37 18.17 6.24
N ASN A 146 -4.29 17.60 6.80
CA ASN A 146 -3.76 18.02 8.10
C ASN A 146 -3.00 19.35 8.07
N SER A 147 -2.62 19.85 6.89
CA SER A 147 -1.96 21.15 6.73
C SER A 147 -2.92 22.34 6.79
N GLY A 148 -4.23 22.12 7.03
CA GLY A 148 -5.23 23.18 7.17
C GLY A 148 -5.76 23.74 5.85
N PHE A 149 -5.22 23.28 4.72
CA PHE A 149 -5.59 23.75 3.37
C PHE A 149 -6.75 22.96 2.73
N GLY A 150 -7.21 21.87 3.37
CA GLY A 150 -8.25 20.97 2.83
C GLY A 150 -9.71 21.41 3.04
N GLN A 151 -9.97 22.52 3.75
CA GLN A 151 -11.35 22.93 4.07
C GLN A 151 -12.09 23.59 2.90
N GLU A 152 -11.38 24.16 1.92
CA GLU A 152 -12.02 24.77 0.73
C GLU A 152 -12.14 23.82 -0.47
N SER A 153 -11.53 22.63 -0.43
CA SER A 153 -11.58 21.64 -1.51
C SER A 153 -12.58 20.51 -1.22
N ALA A 154 -13.73 20.82 -0.61
CA ALA A 154 -14.78 19.86 -0.26
C ALA A 154 -15.39 19.10 -1.47
N SER A 155 -14.93 19.37 -2.68
CA SER A 155 -15.08 18.51 -3.84
C SER A 155 -13.84 18.61 -4.72
N ALA A 156 -12.75 17.91 -4.36
CA ALA A 156 -11.76 17.59 -5.38
C ALA A 156 -12.52 16.85 -6.50
N PRO A 157 -12.60 17.39 -7.73
CA PRO A 157 -13.31 16.72 -8.81
C PRO A 157 -12.68 15.34 -8.98
N ALA A 158 -13.50 14.32 -9.27
CA ALA A 158 -13.03 12.94 -9.51
C ALA A 158 -11.81 12.82 -10.44
N GLY A 159 -11.56 13.83 -11.29
CA GLY A 159 -10.38 13.95 -12.13
C GLY A 159 -9.04 14.08 -11.38
N GLY A 160 -8.97 14.72 -10.21
CA GLY A 160 -7.71 14.87 -9.46
C GLY A 160 -7.21 13.55 -8.86
N GLU A 161 -8.12 12.76 -8.30
CA GLU A 161 -7.84 11.42 -7.78
C GLU A 161 -7.39 10.48 -8.90
N LEU A 162 -8.10 10.50 -10.04
CA LEU A 162 -7.75 9.68 -11.20
C LEU A 162 -6.38 10.06 -11.78
N ILE A 163 -6.05 11.35 -11.87
CA ILE A 163 -4.71 11.80 -12.30
C ILE A 163 -3.64 11.25 -11.37
N GLY A 164 -3.83 11.38 -10.06
CA GLY A 164 -2.87 10.86 -9.08
C GLY A 164 -2.70 9.34 -9.16
N LEU A 165 -3.79 8.60 -9.42
CA LEU A 165 -3.76 7.16 -9.65
C LEU A 165 -2.92 6.81 -10.87
N LEU A 166 -3.17 7.48 -12.01
CA LEU A 166 -2.44 7.25 -13.26
C LEU A 166 -0.95 7.59 -13.14
N GLU A 167 -0.60 8.70 -12.49
CA GLU A 167 0.79 9.11 -12.29
C GLU A 167 1.57 8.11 -11.45
N ARG A 168 1.03 7.67 -10.30
CA ARG A 168 1.69 6.68 -9.45
C ARG A 168 1.78 5.32 -10.13
N SER A 169 0.77 4.94 -10.91
CA SER A 169 0.79 3.69 -11.70
C SER A 169 1.88 3.74 -12.77
N LEU A 170 2.02 4.87 -13.46
CA LEU A 170 3.05 5.03 -14.49
C LEU A 170 4.46 5.07 -13.88
N ILE A 171 4.63 5.74 -12.73
CA ILE A 171 5.89 5.68 -11.97
C ILE A 171 6.25 4.24 -11.61
N PHE A 172 5.29 3.47 -11.06
CA PHE A 172 5.51 2.07 -10.71
C PHE A 172 5.97 1.24 -11.92
N ILE A 173 5.26 1.36 -13.04
CA ILE A 173 5.60 0.66 -14.30
C ILE A 173 6.99 1.08 -14.80
N LEU A 174 7.31 2.38 -14.82
CA LEU A 174 8.60 2.88 -15.29
C LEU A 174 9.77 2.40 -14.41
N ILE A 175 9.59 2.33 -13.09
CA ILE A 175 10.59 1.76 -12.19
C ILE A 175 10.78 0.26 -12.46
N LEU A 176 9.69 -0.51 -12.58
CA LEU A 176 9.78 -1.94 -12.92
C LEU A 176 10.41 -2.18 -14.31
N ALA A 177 10.20 -1.28 -15.25
CA ALA A 177 10.79 -1.32 -16.59
C ALA A 177 12.26 -0.84 -16.64
N ASN A 178 12.87 -0.51 -15.50
CA ASN A 178 14.21 0.07 -15.39
C ASN A 178 14.37 1.39 -16.20
N GLN A 179 13.33 2.24 -16.17
CA GLN A 179 13.28 3.55 -16.84
C GLN A 179 13.00 4.69 -15.87
N PRO A 180 13.78 4.86 -14.77
CA PRO A 180 13.54 5.94 -13.80
C PRO A 180 13.71 7.33 -14.41
N SER A 181 14.52 7.48 -15.45
CA SER A 181 14.72 8.75 -16.17
C SER A 181 13.43 9.27 -16.82
N ALA A 182 12.55 8.38 -17.28
CA ALA A 182 11.30 8.75 -17.92
C ALA A 182 10.30 9.43 -16.97
N ILE A 183 10.46 9.26 -15.65
CA ILE A 183 9.63 9.94 -14.63
C ILE A 183 9.83 11.46 -14.69
N GLY A 184 11.00 11.93 -15.13
CA GLY A 184 11.27 13.35 -15.35
C GLY A 184 10.27 14.00 -16.32
N PHE A 185 9.84 13.28 -17.36
CA PHE A 185 8.83 13.77 -18.29
C PHE A 185 7.47 13.95 -17.63
N LEU A 186 7.11 13.11 -16.65
CA LEU A 186 5.86 13.24 -15.89
C LEU A 186 5.86 14.50 -15.03
N ILE A 187 6.99 14.79 -14.37
CA ILE A 187 7.16 16.01 -13.58
C ILE A 187 6.98 17.24 -14.48
N VAL A 188 7.71 17.28 -15.60
CA VAL A 188 7.67 18.41 -16.54
C VAL A 188 6.26 18.61 -17.11
N ALA A 189 5.62 17.54 -17.60
CA ALA A 189 4.27 17.62 -18.16
C ALA A 189 3.26 18.16 -17.15
N LYS A 190 3.37 17.74 -15.88
CA LYS A 190 2.48 18.20 -14.83
C LYS A 190 2.69 19.67 -14.48
N VAL A 191 3.94 20.08 -14.27
CA VAL A 191 4.28 21.49 -13.97
C VAL A 191 3.81 22.41 -15.09
N TRP A 192 4.01 22.02 -16.36
CA TRP A 192 3.63 22.83 -17.51
C TRP A 192 2.12 23.00 -17.67
N ARG A 193 1.35 21.95 -17.34
CA ARG A 193 -0.12 22.02 -17.30
C ARG A 193 -0.62 23.01 -16.24
N PHE A 194 0.04 23.09 -15.08
CA PHE A 194 -0.37 24.03 -14.04
C PHE A 194 -0.01 25.47 -14.37
N ASP A 195 1.17 25.69 -14.94
CA ASP A 195 1.62 27.01 -15.42
C ASP A 195 0.68 27.57 -16.52
N ALA A 196 0.18 26.70 -17.40
CA ALA A 196 -0.81 27.08 -18.43
C ALA A 196 -2.19 27.47 -17.86
N LEU A 197 -2.54 27.02 -16.65
CA LEU A 197 -3.83 27.26 -15.99
C LEU A 197 -3.80 28.45 -15.01
N SER A 198 -2.62 28.93 -14.60
CA SER A 198 -2.48 30.04 -13.65
C SER A 198 -2.56 31.41 -14.34
N LYS A 199 -3.77 31.85 -14.71
CA LYS A 199 -4.02 33.22 -15.23
C LYS A 199 -4.82 34.15 -14.30
N SER A 200 -5.13 33.74 -13.07
CA SER A 200 -5.66 34.68 -12.05
C SER A 200 -5.60 34.11 -10.63
N ASP A 201 -4.98 34.88 -9.73
CA ASP A 201 -5.29 35.07 -8.31
C ASP A 201 -5.36 33.87 -7.33
N THR A 202 -4.45 32.87 -7.41
CA THR A 202 -4.35 31.86 -6.34
C THR A 202 -2.94 31.26 -6.16
N GLN A 203 -2.03 32.05 -5.59
CA GLN A 203 -0.66 31.60 -5.22
C GLN A 203 -0.67 30.38 -4.28
N LEU A 204 -1.63 30.32 -3.34
CA LEU A 204 -1.80 29.22 -2.39
C LEU A 204 -2.24 27.88 -3.05
N LYS A 205 -3.02 27.92 -4.15
CA LYS A 205 -3.41 26.70 -4.88
C LYS A 205 -2.23 26.10 -5.65
N SER A 206 -1.30 26.93 -6.11
CA SER A 206 -0.09 26.50 -6.81
C SER A 206 0.88 25.76 -5.86
N GLU A 207 1.14 26.32 -4.68
CA GLU A 207 2.03 25.70 -3.67
C GLU A 207 1.52 24.32 -3.23
N TYR A 208 0.21 24.20 -2.98
CA TYR A 208 -0.42 22.94 -2.59
C TYR A 208 -0.25 21.84 -3.64
N VAL A 209 -0.47 22.19 -4.91
CA VAL A 209 -0.32 21.25 -6.02
C VAL A 209 1.11 20.77 -6.15
N ILE A 210 2.08 21.66 -5.97
CA ILE A 210 3.51 21.32 -6.02
C ILE A 210 3.86 20.38 -4.87
N ILE A 211 3.48 20.72 -3.63
CA ILE A 211 3.73 19.88 -2.44
C ILE A 211 3.09 18.50 -2.61
N GLY A 212 1.81 18.44 -3.00
CA GLY A 212 1.09 17.19 -3.19
C GLY A 212 1.71 16.32 -4.30
N THR A 213 2.17 16.93 -5.39
CA THR A 213 2.85 16.24 -6.48
C THR A 213 4.18 15.66 -6.03
N LEU A 214 5.06 16.48 -5.44
CA LEU A 214 6.38 16.04 -4.99
C LEU A 214 6.27 14.93 -3.95
N ALA A 215 5.35 15.06 -2.99
CA ALA A 215 5.08 14.02 -2.01
C ALA A 215 4.55 12.73 -2.66
N SER A 216 3.61 12.83 -3.60
CA SER A 216 3.06 11.68 -4.33
C SER A 216 4.12 10.95 -5.15
N PHE A 217 5.01 11.69 -5.80
CA PHE A 217 6.11 11.14 -6.60
C PHE A 217 7.16 10.48 -5.69
N GLY A 218 7.51 11.15 -4.58
CA GLY A 218 8.41 10.58 -3.56
C GLY A 218 7.87 9.28 -2.97
N TRP A 219 6.57 9.23 -2.63
CA TRP A 219 5.93 7.99 -2.17
C TRP A 219 6.00 6.89 -3.23
N ALA A 220 5.63 7.19 -4.47
CA ALA A 220 5.59 6.20 -5.53
C ALA A 220 6.98 5.64 -5.85
N LEU A 221 8.00 6.49 -5.89
CA LEU A 221 9.39 6.08 -6.04
C LEU A 221 9.83 5.16 -4.91
N ALA A 222 9.62 5.58 -3.65
CA ALA A 222 10.03 4.80 -2.48
C ALA A 222 9.35 3.42 -2.45
N ALA A 223 8.03 3.37 -2.68
CA ALA A 223 7.29 2.12 -2.71
C ALA A 223 7.70 1.21 -3.88
N SER A 224 7.91 1.76 -5.07
CA SER A 224 8.34 0.99 -6.25
C SER A 224 9.72 0.37 -6.06
N TYR A 225 10.68 1.13 -5.52
CA TYR A 225 12.01 0.61 -5.22
C TYR A 225 11.99 -0.39 -4.06
N ALA A 226 11.11 -0.21 -3.07
CA ALA A 226 10.93 -1.20 -2.01
C ALA A 226 10.41 -2.54 -2.57
N THR A 227 9.50 -2.51 -3.54
CA THR A 227 9.06 -3.71 -4.27
C THR A 227 10.21 -4.35 -5.05
N LEU A 228 11.02 -3.57 -5.78
CA LEU A 228 12.20 -4.14 -6.45
C LEU A 228 13.21 -4.76 -5.48
N ALA A 229 13.43 -4.13 -4.33
CA ALA A 229 14.32 -4.66 -3.29
C ALA A 229 13.80 -5.98 -2.73
N LEU A 230 12.49 -6.09 -2.47
CA LEU A 230 11.87 -7.34 -2.00
C LEU A 230 11.92 -8.43 -3.08
N LEU A 231 11.61 -8.10 -4.34
CA LEU A 231 11.77 -9.01 -5.48
C LEU A 231 13.20 -9.54 -5.62
N GLY A 232 14.22 -8.74 -5.30
CA GLY A 232 15.63 -9.16 -5.32
C GLY A 232 15.96 -10.28 -4.32
N HIS A 233 15.11 -10.49 -3.31
CA HIS A 233 15.21 -11.59 -2.35
C HIS A 233 14.30 -12.78 -2.68
N LEU A 234 13.51 -12.70 -3.76
CA LEU A 234 12.59 -13.74 -4.21
C LEU A 234 13.15 -14.43 -5.47
N PRO A 235 12.65 -15.64 -5.80
CA PRO A 235 13.01 -16.30 -7.05
C PRO A 235 12.67 -15.41 -8.26
N PRO A 236 13.55 -15.34 -9.28
CA PRO A 236 13.36 -14.44 -10.41
C PRO A 236 12.12 -14.82 -11.22
N LEU A 237 11.31 -13.82 -11.56
CA LEU A 237 10.11 -14.00 -12.39
C LEU A 237 10.43 -14.14 -13.88
N GLY A 238 11.64 -13.76 -14.32
CA GLY A 238 12.05 -13.80 -15.73
C GLY A 238 11.39 -12.75 -16.64
N ILE A 239 10.58 -11.85 -16.08
CA ILE A 239 9.89 -10.77 -16.82
C ILE A 239 10.48 -9.38 -16.58
N LEU A 240 11.32 -9.22 -15.55
CA LEU A 240 11.99 -7.97 -15.24
C LEU A 240 13.34 -7.90 -15.96
N PRO A 241 13.75 -6.71 -16.42
CA PRO A 241 15.07 -6.52 -17.00
C PRO A 241 16.15 -6.92 -15.99
N VAL A 242 17.21 -7.54 -16.48
CA VAL A 242 18.40 -7.87 -15.67
C VAL A 242 19.08 -6.55 -15.32
N PRO A 243 19.40 -6.28 -14.03
CA PRO A 243 20.22 -5.12 -13.68
C PRO A 243 21.59 -5.26 -14.34
N ASP A 244 21.99 -4.25 -15.11
CA ASP A 244 23.35 -4.14 -15.68
C ASP A 244 24.43 -4.02 -14.58
#